data_AF-A0AAC8XI76-F1
#
_entry.id   AF-A0AAC8XI76-F1
#
_cell.length_a   1.000
_cell.length_b   1.000
_cell.length_c   1.000
_cell.angle_alpha   90.00
_cell.angle_beta   90.00
_cell.angle_gamma   90.00
#
_symmetry.space_group_name_H-M   'P 1'
#
loop_
_entity.id
_entity.type
_entity.pdbx_description
1 polymer ?
#
loop_
_entity_poly.entity_id
_entity_poly.type
_entity_poly.pdbx_seq_one_letter_code
_entity_poly.pdbx_strand_id
1 'polypeptide(L)'
;MKKNIEPCYYGDYLQLDKILGAQDLQSEKYGDGAHEEMLFIIVHQVYELWFKQVLHELNAVIDTFNQEAVKDQQLTLVVHRLQRIIQIQKLMNDQIAIMETMTPQQFLSFRDYLVPASGFQSIQFKRLEISLGLKREFRIDFDKQSFYNRLTDKDRALLENLENKPSLFELVDKWLSRMPLLKTEDFDFWQYYKDAADEMLKDDHHTVSTSDMLSDTEKRQEIKDLQATMENFDALFNETQFEKLRGEGKFRLSHKALLSALFIKQYSEEPIFNLPFQLITALTEIDEQLTIWRYRHAMMVQRMLGTKIGTGGSSGHHYLKKTTESNRIYLDFFNMATFLLPKSALPDLPESVRRRLGFYLQ
;
A
#
# COMPACT_ATOMS: atom_id res chain seq x y z
N MET A 1 24.95 25.87 -13.58
CA MET A 1 25.48 24.60 -14.15
C MET A 1 26.48 24.92 -15.24
N LYS A 2 27.64 24.25 -15.29
CA LYS A 2 28.49 24.24 -16.49
C LYS A 2 27.70 23.53 -17.60
N LYS A 3 27.59 24.14 -18.79
CA LYS A 3 26.88 23.52 -19.93
C LYS A 3 27.69 22.31 -20.41
N ASN A 4 27.00 21.23 -20.77
CA ASN A 4 27.65 20.08 -21.37
C ASN A 4 28.26 20.48 -22.71
N ILE A 5 29.55 20.20 -22.91
CA ILE A 5 30.33 20.53 -24.11
C ILE A 5 30.52 19.31 -25.02
N GLU A 6 30.22 18.11 -24.53
CA GLU A 6 30.27 16.87 -25.31
C GLU A 6 28.87 16.48 -25.80
N PRO A 7 28.70 16.14 -27.09
CA PRO A 7 27.42 15.70 -27.62
C PRO A 7 27.00 14.37 -26.99
N CYS A 8 25.79 14.31 -26.46
CA CYS A 8 25.20 13.11 -25.87
C CYS A 8 24.38 12.38 -26.94
N TYR A 9 24.77 11.15 -27.31
CA TYR A 9 24.04 10.33 -28.27
C TYR A 9 22.98 9.46 -27.57
N TYR A 10 21.79 9.36 -28.18
CA TYR A 10 20.62 8.72 -27.57
C TYR A 10 20.85 7.25 -27.20
N GLY A 11 21.44 6.48 -28.12
CA GLY A 11 21.71 5.06 -27.90
C GLY A 11 22.66 4.81 -26.74
N ASP A 12 23.70 5.63 -26.63
CA ASP A 12 24.71 5.54 -25.58
C ASP A 12 24.14 5.96 -24.22
N TYR A 13 23.36 7.05 -24.20
CA TYR A 13 22.73 7.56 -22.99
C TYR A 13 21.77 6.55 -22.37
N LEU A 14 20.94 5.90 -23.18
CA LEU A 14 19.99 4.89 -22.73
C LEU A 14 20.58 3.48 -22.65
N GLN A 15 21.81 3.29 -23.13
CA GLN A 15 22.48 1.98 -23.23
C GLN A 15 21.63 0.96 -23.99
N LEU A 16 21.10 1.35 -25.15
CA LEU A 16 20.15 0.54 -25.92
C LEU A 16 20.73 -0.83 -26.32
N ASP A 17 22.03 -0.92 -26.59
CA ASP A 17 22.68 -2.21 -26.90
C ASP A 17 22.53 -3.23 -25.76
N LYS A 18 22.46 -2.77 -24.50
CA LYS A 18 22.21 -3.65 -23.35
C LYS A 18 20.72 -3.97 -23.20
N ILE A 19 19.85 -2.98 -23.35
CA ILE A 19 18.40 -3.16 -23.15
C ILE A 19 17.82 -4.03 -24.27
N LEU A 20 18.15 -3.74 -25.52
CA LEU A 20 17.67 -4.44 -26.72
C LEU A 20 18.48 -5.69 -27.07
N GLY A 21 19.53 -5.98 -26.30
CA GLY A 21 20.35 -7.20 -26.41
C GLY A 21 20.08 -8.24 -25.32
N ALA A 22 19.05 -8.05 -24.49
CA ALA A 22 18.79 -8.87 -23.30
C ALA A 22 17.69 -9.93 -23.49
N GLN A 23 17.20 -10.15 -24.71
CA GLN A 23 16.08 -11.06 -25.00
C GLN A 23 16.57 -12.43 -25.49
N ASP A 24 16.95 -13.32 -24.58
CA ASP A 24 17.37 -14.71 -24.88
C ASP A 24 16.22 -15.71 -24.67
N LEU A 25 15.70 -16.28 -25.76
CA LEU A 25 14.59 -17.23 -25.75
C LEU A 25 15.09 -18.62 -25.35
N GLN A 26 14.54 -19.22 -24.31
CA GLN A 26 14.92 -20.57 -23.88
C GLN A 26 14.38 -21.64 -24.83
N SER A 27 13.22 -21.42 -25.45
CA SER A 27 12.61 -22.39 -26.37
C SER A 27 13.47 -22.71 -27.59
N GLU A 28 14.24 -21.74 -28.10
CA GLU A 28 15.15 -21.93 -29.24
C GLU A 28 16.28 -22.94 -28.95
N LYS A 29 16.56 -23.22 -27.67
CA LYS A 29 17.55 -24.22 -27.26
C LYS A 29 17.03 -25.66 -27.39
N TYR A 30 15.72 -25.84 -27.49
CA TYR A 30 15.05 -27.15 -27.40
C TYR A 30 14.20 -27.52 -28.64
N GLY A 31 14.04 -26.62 -29.60
CA GLY A 31 13.25 -26.86 -30.81
C GLY A 31 13.05 -25.59 -31.65
N ASP A 32 11.95 -25.54 -32.41
CA ASP A 32 11.65 -24.48 -33.40
C ASP A 32 11.37 -23.08 -32.81
N GLY A 33 11.60 -22.87 -31.51
CA GLY A 33 11.36 -21.61 -30.82
C GLY A 33 9.86 -21.27 -30.69
N ALA A 34 9.43 -20.85 -29.52
CA ALA A 34 8.09 -20.35 -29.31
C ALA A 34 8.05 -18.84 -29.53
N HIS A 35 7.36 -18.40 -30.58
CA HIS A 35 7.26 -16.98 -30.94
C HIS A 35 6.82 -16.08 -29.78
N GLU A 36 5.82 -16.52 -29.00
CA GLU A 36 5.26 -15.75 -27.87
C GLU A 36 6.19 -15.66 -26.66
N GLU A 37 7.31 -16.41 -26.63
CA GLU A 37 8.29 -16.27 -25.55
C GLU A 37 8.93 -14.88 -25.55
N MET A 38 9.12 -14.26 -26.72
CA MET A 38 9.60 -12.88 -26.83
C MET A 38 8.68 -11.90 -26.11
N LEU A 39 7.35 -12.01 -26.34
CA LEU A 39 6.35 -11.20 -25.64
C LEU A 39 6.44 -11.41 -24.13
N PHE A 40 6.55 -12.67 -23.70
CA PHE A 40 6.70 -13.02 -22.30
C PHE A 40 7.93 -12.34 -21.67
N ILE A 41 9.08 -12.40 -22.32
CA ILE A 41 10.33 -11.77 -21.86
C ILE A 41 10.17 -10.24 -21.77
N ILE A 42 9.73 -9.59 -22.85
CA ILE A 42 9.63 -8.13 -22.93
C ILE A 42 8.68 -7.58 -21.86
N VAL A 43 7.51 -8.20 -21.66
CA VAL A 43 6.56 -7.75 -20.63
C VAL A 43 7.19 -7.82 -19.24
N HIS A 44 7.88 -8.90 -18.89
CA HIS A 44 8.56 -9.03 -17.59
C HIS A 44 9.73 -8.06 -17.44
N GLN A 45 10.52 -7.82 -18.49
CA GLN A 45 11.59 -6.83 -18.48
C GLN A 45 11.05 -5.41 -18.25
N VAL A 46 9.93 -5.05 -18.89
CA VAL A 46 9.28 -3.75 -18.67
C VAL A 46 8.77 -3.63 -17.23
N TYR A 47 8.19 -4.69 -16.65
CA TYR A 47 7.83 -4.68 -15.22
C TYR A 47 9.05 -4.44 -14.33
N GLU A 48 10.17 -5.11 -14.59
CA GLU A 48 11.40 -4.94 -13.80
C GLU A 48 12.02 -3.54 -13.96
N LEU A 49 11.89 -2.91 -15.12
CA LEU A 49 12.27 -1.50 -15.31
C LEU A 49 11.37 -0.57 -14.48
N TRP A 50 10.06 -0.81 -14.47
CA TRP A 50 9.13 -0.03 -13.64
C TRP A 50 9.34 -0.26 -12.15
N PHE A 51 9.58 -1.50 -11.70
CA PHE A 51 9.93 -1.78 -10.31
C PHE A 51 11.19 -1.04 -9.89
N LYS A 52 12.20 -0.98 -10.76
CA LYS A 52 13.41 -0.19 -10.51
C LYS A 52 13.11 1.30 -10.32
N GLN A 53 12.25 1.87 -11.18
CA GLN A 53 11.85 3.28 -11.05
C GLN A 53 11.03 3.53 -9.78
N VAL A 54 10.06 2.66 -9.46
CA VAL A 54 9.27 2.76 -8.24
C VAL A 54 10.17 2.67 -7.00
N LEU A 55 11.11 1.73 -6.98
CA LEU A 55 12.10 1.63 -5.89
C LEU A 55 12.99 2.87 -5.80
N HIS A 56 13.36 3.48 -6.92
CA HIS A 56 14.14 4.72 -6.92
C HIS A 56 13.37 5.86 -6.23
N GLU A 57 12.10 6.06 -6.58
CA GLU A 57 11.24 7.06 -5.94
C GLU A 57 10.99 6.74 -4.46
N LEU A 58 10.68 5.47 -4.16
CA LEU A 58 10.38 5.01 -2.81
C LEU A 58 11.57 5.18 -1.86
N ASN A 59 12.78 4.84 -2.31
CA ASN A 59 13.99 5.04 -1.52
C ASN A 59 14.18 6.53 -1.20
N ALA A 60 13.94 7.42 -2.17
CA ALA A 60 14.08 8.86 -1.93
C ALA A 60 13.01 9.42 -0.97
N VAL A 61 11.83 8.79 -0.89
CA VAL A 61 10.81 9.09 0.13
C VAL A 61 11.23 8.56 1.50
N ILE A 62 11.70 7.31 1.58
CA ILE A 62 12.23 6.69 2.80
C ILE A 62 13.38 7.54 3.37
N ASP A 63 14.33 7.97 2.54
CA ASP A 63 15.45 8.84 2.93
C ASP A 63 14.97 10.19 3.49
N THR A 64 13.80 10.67 3.05
CA THR A 64 13.19 11.90 3.59
C THR A 64 12.66 11.67 4.99
N PHE A 65 11.89 10.61 5.22
CA PHE A 65 11.32 10.31 6.54
C PHE A 65 12.33 9.74 7.54
N ASN A 66 13.45 9.21 7.07
CA ASN A 66 14.52 8.70 7.92
C ASN A 66 15.37 9.83 8.56
N GLN A 67 15.18 11.08 8.13
CA GLN A 67 15.78 12.25 8.77
C GLN A 67 15.19 12.50 10.16
N GLU A 68 15.95 13.16 11.03
CA GLU A 68 15.49 13.52 12.38
C GLU A 68 14.21 14.37 12.33
N ALA A 69 14.14 15.33 11.40
CA ALA A 69 12.96 16.14 11.15
C ALA A 69 12.66 16.19 9.65
N VAL A 70 11.38 16.06 9.29
CA VAL A 70 10.89 16.23 7.92
C VAL A 70 10.47 17.69 7.76
N LYS A 71 11.10 18.42 6.84
CA LYS A 71 10.74 19.81 6.57
C LYS A 71 9.51 19.86 5.68
N ASP A 72 8.64 20.85 5.89
CA ASP A 72 7.40 21.02 5.12
C ASP A 72 7.65 21.09 3.60
N GLN A 73 8.73 21.75 3.16
CA GLN A 73 9.06 21.83 1.73
C GLN A 73 9.39 20.46 1.12
N GLN A 74 9.89 19.51 1.94
CA GLN A 74 10.18 18.15 1.48
C GLN A 74 8.90 17.33 1.32
N LEU A 75 7.84 17.60 2.10
CA LEU A 75 6.56 16.91 1.96
C LEU A 75 5.93 17.12 0.58
N THR A 76 6.07 18.31 0.00
CA THR A 76 5.62 18.56 -1.38
C THR A 76 6.30 17.59 -2.36
N LEU A 77 7.61 17.42 -2.26
CA LEU A 77 8.36 16.49 -3.13
C LEU A 77 7.99 15.03 -2.85
N VAL A 78 7.80 14.66 -1.58
CA VAL A 78 7.34 13.32 -1.20
C VAL A 78 6.01 13.01 -1.89
N VAL A 79 5.01 13.88 -1.76
CA VAL A 79 3.70 13.69 -2.38
C VAL A 79 3.82 13.57 -3.90
N HIS A 80 4.61 14.42 -4.56
CA HIS A 80 4.85 14.31 -6.01
C HIS A 80 5.47 12.97 -6.42
N ARG A 81 6.41 12.43 -5.63
CA ARG A 81 7.02 11.13 -5.89
C ARG A 81 6.04 9.98 -5.67
N LEU A 82 5.22 10.02 -4.63
CA LEU A 82 4.18 9.01 -4.41
C LEU A 82 3.13 9.03 -5.54
N GLN A 83 2.72 10.21 -6.00
CA GLN A 83 1.84 10.35 -7.15
C GLN A 83 2.47 9.78 -8.43
N ARG A 84 3.79 9.95 -8.63
CA ARG A 84 4.50 9.29 -9.73
C ARG A 84 4.48 7.76 -9.59
N ILE A 85 4.70 7.22 -8.40
CA ILE A 85 4.60 5.78 -8.15
C ILE A 85 3.19 5.26 -8.52
N ILE A 86 2.14 5.97 -8.11
CA ILE A 86 0.75 5.63 -8.44
C ILE A 86 0.54 5.57 -9.96
N GLN A 87 1.01 6.57 -10.70
CA GLN A 87 0.87 6.58 -12.16
C GLN A 87 1.60 5.40 -12.83
N ILE A 88 2.79 5.05 -12.34
CA ILE A 88 3.53 3.87 -12.81
C ILE A 88 2.75 2.59 -12.51
N GLN A 89 2.17 2.47 -11.31
CA GLN A 89 1.39 1.28 -10.93
C GLN A 89 0.10 1.15 -11.75
N LYS A 90 -0.57 2.25 -12.08
CA LYS A 90 -1.73 2.25 -13.00
C LYS A 90 -1.33 1.72 -14.37
N LEU A 91 -0.22 2.21 -14.94
CA LEU A 91 0.31 1.70 -16.20
C LEU A 91 0.66 0.21 -16.13
N MET A 92 1.29 -0.22 -15.04
CA MET A 92 1.59 -1.64 -14.80
C MET A 92 0.33 -2.51 -14.72
N ASN A 93 -0.76 -1.98 -14.16
CA ASN A 93 -2.05 -2.68 -14.11
C ASN A 93 -2.65 -2.86 -15.51
N ASP A 94 -2.58 -1.81 -16.34
CA ASP A 94 -3.06 -1.86 -17.73
C ASP A 94 -2.21 -2.78 -18.60
N GLN A 95 -0.90 -2.84 -18.35
CA GLN A 95 0.06 -3.67 -19.09
C GLN A 95 -0.28 -5.18 -19.03
N ILE A 96 -1.03 -5.63 -18.01
CA ILE A 96 -1.50 -7.03 -17.94
C ILE A 96 -2.29 -7.43 -19.18
N ALA A 97 -3.07 -6.50 -19.76
CA ALA A 97 -3.87 -6.76 -20.96
C ALA A 97 -3.02 -7.17 -22.18
N ILE A 98 -1.76 -6.71 -22.25
CA ILE A 98 -0.80 -7.11 -23.29
C ILE A 98 -0.44 -8.60 -23.16
N MET A 99 -0.21 -9.09 -21.94
CA MET A 99 0.05 -10.52 -21.71
C MET A 99 -1.19 -11.37 -21.98
N GLU A 100 -2.40 -10.82 -21.77
CA GLU A 100 -3.67 -11.51 -22.02
C GLU A 100 -3.98 -11.73 -23.51
N THR A 101 -3.19 -11.17 -24.45
CA THR A 101 -3.30 -11.47 -25.88
C THR A 101 -2.70 -12.84 -26.24
N MET A 102 -1.79 -13.37 -25.41
CA MET A 102 -1.24 -14.71 -25.57
C MET A 102 -2.28 -15.76 -25.15
N THR A 103 -2.47 -16.78 -25.98
CA THR A 103 -3.40 -17.88 -25.65
C THR A 103 -2.74 -18.89 -24.69
N PRO A 104 -3.53 -19.65 -23.91
CA PRO A 104 -2.99 -20.71 -23.06
C PRO A 104 -2.20 -21.78 -23.84
N GLN A 105 -2.64 -22.10 -25.06
CA GLN A 105 -1.95 -23.08 -25.91
C GLN A 105 -0.57 -22.58 -26.36
N GLN A 106 -0.46 -21.30 -26.72
CA GLN A 106 0.82 -20.67 -27.02
C GLN A 106 1.73 -20.65 -25.79
N PHE A 107 1.20 -20.31 -24.61
CA PHE A 107 1.98 -20.34 -23.37
C PHE A 107 2.50 -21.75 -23.05
N LEU A 108 1.68 -22.79 -23.24
CA LEU A 108 2.09 -24.18 -23.03
C LEU A 108 3.22 -24.64 -23.97
N SER A 109 3.44 -23.97 -25.11
CA SER A 109 4.52 -24.33 -26.04
C SER A 109 5.92 -24.06 -25.49
N PHE A 110 6.08 -23.19 -24.50
CA PHE A 110 7.38 -22.88 -23.89
C PHE A 110 7.42 -22.93 -22.37
N ARG A 111 6.29 -23.08 -21.69
CA ARG A 111 6.19 -23.12 -20.23
C ARG A 111 7.17 -24.09 -19.57
N ASP A 112 7.36 -25.27 -20.15
CA ASP A 112 8.16 -26.33 -19.53
C ASP A 112 9.66 -26.00 -19.52
N TYR A 113 10.12 -25.10 -20.40
CA TYR A 113 11.49 -24.60 -20.42
C TYR A 113 11.78 -23.60 -19.29
N LEU A 114 10.73 -23.08 -18.64
CA LEU A 114 10.86 -22.07 -17.58
C LEU A 114 10.97 -22.69 -16.18
N VAL A 115 10.80 -24.01 -16.01
CA VAL A 115 10.88 -24.64 -14.68
C VAL A 115 12.34 -24.70 -14.21
N PRO A 116 12.68 -24.32 -12.96
CA PRO A 116 11.82 -23.94 -11.84
C PRO A 116 11.62 -22.41 -11.66
N ALA A 117 11.97 -21.60 -12.65
CA ALA A 117 11.85 -20.16 -12.59
C ALA A 117 10.40 -19.70 -12.37
N SER A 118 10.23 -18.67 -11.55
CA SER A 118 8.92 -18.10 -11.25
C SER A 118 9.02 -16.65 -10.75
N GLY A 119 7.91 -15.92 -10.79
CA GLY A 119 7.80 -14.57 -10.22
C GLY A 119 8.15 -14.49 -8.73
N PHE A 120 8.15 -15.61 -8.00
CA PHE A 120 8.67 -15.68 -6.63
C PHE A 120 10.16 -15.34 -6.51
N GLN A 121 10.89 -15.29 -7.62
CA GLN A 121 12.30 -14.92 -7.67
C GLN A 121 12.52 -13.46 -8.06
N SER A 122 11.47 -12.66 -8.30
CA SER A 122 11.62 -11.21 -8.53
C SER A 122 12.08 -10.51 -7.25
N ILE A 123 13.37 -10.19 -7.19
CA ILE A 123 13.98 -9.52 -6.05
C ILE A 123 13.46 -8.09 -5.91
N GLN A 124 13.22 -7.39 -7.01
CA GLN A 124 12.71 -6.02 -6.93
C GLN A 124 11.28 -5.96 -6.40
N PHE A 125 10.41 -6.90 -6.78
CA PHE A 125 9.05 -6.98 -6.22
C PHE A 125 9.08 -7.24 -4.70
N LYS A 126 9.93 -8.17 -4.24
CA LYS A 126 10.12 -8.42 -2.80
C LYS A 126 10.66 -7.20 -2.06
N ARG A 127 11.64 -6.50 -2.64
CA ARG A 127 12.17 -5.25 -2.08
C ARG A 127 11.09 -4.19 -1.95
N LEU A 128 10.24 -4.04 -2.97
CA LEU A 128 9.12 -3.10 -2.95
C LEU A 128 8.18 -3.41 -1.78
N GLU A 129 7.76 -4.67 -1.64
CA GLU A 129 6.90 -5.10 -0.54
C GLU A 129 7.52 -4.82 0.84
N ILE A 130 8.77 -5.22 1.06
CA ILE A 130 9.48 -5.01 2.34
C ILE A 130 9.66 -3.51 2.62
N SER A 131 10.09 -2.72 1.63
CA SER A 131 10.30 -1.28 1.77
C SER A 131 9.01 -0.52 2.06
N LEU A 132 7.86 -0.95 1.52
CA LEU A 132 6.57 -0.37 1.88
C LEU A 132 6.13 -0.79 3.29
N GLY A 133 6.48 -2.00 3.72
CA GLY A 133 6.26 -2.48 5.08
C GLY A 133 5.80 -3.93 5.19
N LEU A 134 5.61 -4.68 4.11
CA LEU A 134 5.22 -6.08 4.17
C LEU A 134 6.42 -7.00 4.46
N LYS A 135 6.90 -6.94 5.70
CA LYS A 135 7.94 -7.83 6.25
C LYS A 135 7.41 -9.26 6.44
N ARG A 136 8.32 -10.22 6.61
CA ARG A 136 8.02 -11.66 6.69
C ARG A 136 6.94 -12.01 7.73
N GLU A 137 6.96 -11.38 8.90
CA GLU A 137 6.06 -11.66 10.01
C GLU A 137 4.57 -11.43 9.67
N PHE A 138 4.29 -10.50 8.75
CA PHE A 138 2.94 -10.13 8.32
C PHE A 138 2.41 -10.99 7.16
N ARG A 139 3.23 -11.92 6.62
CA ARG A 139 2.82 -12.80 5.52
C ARG A 139 2.10 -14.04 6.03
N ILE A 140 1.31 -14.68 5.17
CA ILE A 140 0.67 -15.97 5.49
C ILE A 140 1.73 -17.07 5.69
N ASP A 141 1.44 -18.09 6.50
CA ASP A 141 2.45 -19.05 6.95
C ASP A 141 3.14 -19.84 5.83
N PHE A 142 2.44 -20.13 4.74
CA PHE A 142 3.04 -20.73 3.53
C PHE A 142 4.10 -19.81 2.89
N ASP A 143 3.88 -18.50 2.90
CA ASP A 143 4.83 -17.50 2.40
C ASP A 143 6.03 -17.37 3.30
N LYS A 144 5.86 -17.45 4.63
CA LYS A 144 6.97 -17.32 5.57
C LYS A 144 8.10 -18.33 5.28
N GLN A 145 7.77 -19.53 4.81
CA GLN A 145 8.78 -20.53 4.44
C GLN A 145 9.19 -20.43 2.96
N SER A 146 8.23 -20.31 2.03
CA SER A 146 8.52 -20.31 0.59
C SER A 146 9.25 -19.06 0.10
N PHE A 147 9.05 -17.91 0.75
CA PHE A 147 9.52 -16.60 0.27
C PHE A 147 11.05 -16.50 0.12
N TYR A 148 11.82 -17.25 0.91
CA TYR A 148 13.29 -17.25 0.90
C TYR A 148 13.93 -18.55 0.40
N ASN A 149 13.16 -19.63 0.31
CA ASN A 149 13.69 -20.96 -0.02
C ASN A 149 14.13 -21.10 -1.48
N ARG A 150 13.60 -20.26 -2.38
CA ARG A 150 13.88 -20.32 -3.83
C ARG A 150 14.86 -19.26 -4.33
N LEU A 151 15.53 -18.58 -3.40
CA LEU A 151 16.48 -17.50 -3.67
C LEU A 151 17.91 -17.97 -3.45
N THR A 152 18.85 -17.33 -4.15
CA THR A 152 20.28 -17.50 -3.88
C THR A 152 20.62 -16.96 -2.49
N ASP A 153 21.69 -17.44 -1.87
CA ASP A 153 22.12 -16.94 -0.55
C ASP A 153 22.43 -15.44 -0.57
N LYS A 154 22.95 -14.94 -1.70
CA LYS A 154 23.19 -13.50 -1.92
C LYS A 154 21.89 -12.69 -1.87
N ASP A 155 20.86 -13.15 -2.59
CA ASP A 155 19.58 -12.44 -2.63
C ASP A 155 18.82 -12.56 -1.31
N ARG A 156 18.91 -13.71 -0.64
CA ARG A 156 18.37 -13.90 0.71
C ARG A 156 19.00 -12.91 1.69
N ALA A 157 20.33 -12.85 1.74
CA ALA A 157 21.04 -11.92 2.62
C ALA A 157 20.71 -10.45 2.30
N LEU A 158 20.51 -10.10 1.02
CA LEU A 158 20.10 -8.74 0.63
C LEU A 158 18.74 -8.38 1.24
N LEU A 159 17.76 -9.27 1.16
CA LEU A 159 16.41 -9.05 1.65
C LEU A 159 16.33 -9.08 3.19
N GLU A 160 17.06 -9.99 3.84
CA GLU A 160 17.17 -10.02 5.32
C GLU A 160 17.78 -8.71 5.85
N ASN A 161 18.82 -8.20 5.20
CA ASN A 161 19.38 -6.88 5.53
C ASN A 161 18.40 -5.73 5.30
N LEU A 162 17.48 -5.86 4.34
CA LEU A 162 16.44 -4.87 4.10
C LEU A 162 15.34 -4.91 5.16
N GLU A 163 14.96 -6.09 5.65
CA GLU A 163 13.97 -6.23 6.74
C GLU A 163 14.44 -5.61 8.06
N ASN A 164 15.75 -5.57 8.29
CA ASN A 164 16.38 -4.91 9.44
C ASN A 164 16.36 -3.37 9.36
N LYS A 165 15.99 -2.79 8.21
CA LYS A 165 15.85 -1.34 8.03
C LYS A 165 14.41 -0.90 8.29
N PRO A 166 14.21 0.36 8.71
CA PRO A 166 12.86 0.90 8.85
C PRO A 166 12.20 1.00 7.46
N SER A 167 11.00 0.44 7.35
CA SER A 167 10.12 0.55 6.20
C SER A 167 9.44 1.92 6.14
N LEU A 168 8.87 2.26 4.98
CA LEU A 168 8.09 3.49 4.84
C LEU A 168 6.92 3.53 5.84
N PHE A 169 6.23 2.41 6.06
CA PHE A 169 5.18 2.31 7.06
C PHE A 169 5.66 2.72 8.46
N GLU A 170 6.76 2.13 8.94
CA GLU A 170 7.32 2.42 10.27
C GLU A 170 7.78 3.88 10.41
N LEU A 171 8.34 4.44 9.33
CA LEU A 171 8.78 5.83 9.30
C LEU A 171 7.62 6.82 9.29
N VAL A 172 6.55 6.53 8.54
CA VAL A 172 5.32 7.34 8.50
C VAL A 172 4.59 7.25 9.84
N ASP A 173 4.51 6.07 10.46
CA ASP A 173 3.96 5.89 11.81
C ASP A 173 4.69 6.77 12.84
N LYS A 174 6.03 6.72 12.84
CA LYS A 174 6.86 7.56 13.70
C LYS A 174 6.67 9.04 13.42
N TRP A 175 6.51 9.43 12.15
CA TRP A 175 6.26 10.82 11.78
C TRP A 175 4.89 11.31 12.26
N LEU A 176 3.82 10.55 12.01
CA LEU A 176 2.46 10.86 12.49
C LEU A 176 2.42 10.97 14.01
N SER A 177 3.10 10.07 14.73
CA SER A 177 3.14 10.07 16.20
C SER A 177 3.73 11.33 16.86
N ARG A 178 4.39 12.20 16.08
CA ARG A 178 4.98 13.46 16.56
C ARG A 178 4.04 14.65 16.48
N MET A 179 2.81 14.47 16.01
CA MET A 179 1.87 15.57 15.80
C MET A 179 1.57 16.30 17.13
N PRO A 180 1.88 17.61 17.23
CA PRO A 180 1.84 18.31 18.52
C PRO A 180 0.44 18.82 18.90
N LEU A 181 -0.57 18.59 18.06
CA LEU A 181 -1.86 19.30 18.12
C LEU A 181 -3.01 18.48 18.71
N LEU A 182 -2.72 17.32 19.30
CA LEU A 182 -3.75 16.47 19.89
C LEU A 182 -4.21 16.94 21.28
N LYS A 183 -3.34 17.63 22.02
CA LYS A 183 -3.61 18.11 23.37
C LYS A 183 -2.79 19.36 23.72
N THR A 184 -3.44 20.42 24.15
CA THR A 184 -2.84 21.65 24.69
C THR A 184 -3.53 22.01 26.01
N GLU A 185 -3.06 23.04 26.72
CA GLU A 185 -3.67 23.45 28.00
C GLU A 185 -5.16 23.80 27.87
N ASP A 186 -5.57 24.37 26.74
CA ASP A 186 -6.96 24.83 26.49
C ASP A 186 -7.75 23.97 25.49
N PHE A 187 -7.19 22.85 25.00
CA PHE A 187 -7.82 22.04 23.96
C PHE A 187 -7.40 20.56 24.06
N ASP A 188 -8.38 19.68 24.24
CA ASP A 188 -8.22 18.23 24.15
C ASP A 188 -9.13 17.70 23.02
N PHE A 189 -8.57 17.58 21.82
CA PHE A 189 -9.32 17.17 20.64
C PHE A 189 -10.07 15.86 20.87
N TRP A 190 -9.46 14.91 21.57
CA TRP A 190 -10.02 13.57 21.74
C TRP A 190 -11.18 13.53 22.70
N GLN A 191 -11.22 14.42 23.69
CA GLN A 191 -12.42 14.55 24.53
C GLN A 191 -13.61 15.05 23.71
N TYR A 192 -13.42 16.13 22.93
CA TYR A 192 -14.48 16.68 22.07
C TYR A 192 -14.92 15.68 20.99
N TYR A 193 -13.96 15.00 20.37
CA TYR A 193 -14.23 13.99 19.36
C TYR A 193 -14.98 12.78 19.96
N LYS A 194 -14.64 12.37 21.19
CA LYS A 194 -15.38 11.33 21.91
C LYS A 194 -16.82 11.74 22.15
N ASP A 195 -17.03 12.93 22.68
CA ASP A 195 -18.38 13.41 22.99
C ASP A 195 -19.26 13.48 21.73
N ALA A 196 -18.69 13.96 20.62
CA ALA A 196 -19.36 14.00 19.32
C ALA A 196 -19.64 12.61 18.74
N ALA A 197 -18.71 11.66 18.88
CA ALA A 197 -18.91 10.28 18.46
C ALA A 197 -20.01 9.59 19.29
N ASP A 198 -20.02 9.81 20.62
CA ASP A 198 -21.03 9.29 21.53
C ASP A 198 -22.43 9.86 21.21
N GLU A 199 -22.52 11.14 20.84
CA GLU A 199 -23.78 11.77 20.41
C GLU A 199 -24.28 11.18 19.08
N MET A 200 -23.41 11.11 18.07
CA MET A 200 -23.74 10.50 16.78
C MET A 200 -24.24 9.06 16.90
N LEU A 201 -23.53 8.23 17.68
CA LEU A 201 -23.90 6.82 17.85
C LEU A 201 -25.21 6.64 18.65
N LYS A 202 -25.52 7.58 19.57
CA LYS A 202 -26.82 7.62 20.25
C LYS A 202 -27.95 7.98 19.30
N ASP A 203 -27.72 8.94 18.41
CA ASP A 203 -28.70 9.35 17.40
C ASP A 203 -28.97 8.23 16.39
N ASP A 204 -27.93 7.53 15.94
CA ASP A 204 -28.04 6.34 15.09
C ASP A 204 -28.84 5.24 15.79
N HIS A 205 -28.51 4.95 17.06
CA HIS A 205 -29.24 3.96 17.86
C HIS A 205 -30.72 4.35 18.02
N HIS A 206 -31.01 5.63 18.28
CA HIS A 206 -32.38 6.12 18.38
C HIS A 206 -33.13 5.91 17.06
N THR A 207 -32.53 6.32 15.94
CA THR A 207 -33.09 6.20 14.59
C THR A 207 -33.44 4.75 14.25
N VAL A 208 -32.53 3.82 14.49
CA VAL A 208 -32.76 2.38 14.25
C VAL A 208 -33.88 1.85 15.16
N SER A 209 -33.86 2.22 16.44
CA SER A 209 -34.84 1.75 17.43
C SER A 209 -36.27 2.21 17.09
N THR A 210 -36.41 3.47 16.65
CA THR A 210 -37.71 4.08 16.33
C THR A 210 -38.14 3.92 14.87
N SER A 211 -37.33 3.29 14.03
CA SER A 211 -37.66 3.10 12.60
C SER A 211 -38.87 2.18 12.42
N ASP A 212 -39.93 2.67 11.81
CA ASP A 212 -41.10 1.84 11.44
C ASP A 212 -40.86 1.00 10.17
N MET A 213 -39.73 1.22 9.48
CA MET A 213 -39.37 0.53 8.24
C MET A 213 -38.58 -0.76 8.46
N LEU A 214 -38.02 -0.96 9.65
CA LEU A 214 -37.21 -2.12 10.00
C LEU A 214 -38.03 -3.13 10.80
N SER A 215 -37.91 -4.41 10.46
CA SER A 215 -38.44 -5.51 11.27
C SER A 215 -37.68 -5.63 12.61
N ASP A 216 -38.29 -6.27 13.60
CA ASP A 216 -37.65 -6.52 14.91
C ASP A 216 -36.35 -7.35 14.81
N THR A 217 -36.18 -8.12 13.74
CA THR A 217 -34.97 -8.89 13.48
C THR A 217 -33.87 -7.99 12.91
N GLU A 218 -34.21 -7.12 11.97
CA GLU A 218 -33.28 -6.14 11.38
C GLU A 218 -32.83 -5.12 12.44
N LYS A 219 -33.75 -4.59 13.25
CA LYS A 219 -33.41 -3.70 14.38
C LYS A 219 -32.40 -4.35 15.32
N ARG A 220 -32.61 -5.62 15.70
CA ARG A 220 -31.69 -6.34 16.59
C ARG A 220 -30.30 -6.53 15.97
N GLN A 221 -30.24 -6.78 14.67
CA GLN A 221 -28.96 -6.94 13.98
C GLN A 221 -28.23 -5.60 13.85
N GLU A 222 -28.92 -4.53 13.43
CA GLU A 222 -28.32 -3.20 13.31
C GLU A 222 -27.86 -2.64 14.66
N ILE A 223 -28.64 -2.80 15.73
CA ILE A 223 -28.23 -2.39 17.09
C ILE A 223 -26.97 -3.14 17.52
N LYS A 224 -26.86 -4.44 17.20
CA LYS A 224 -25.65 -5.22 17.50
C LYS A 224 -24.43 -4.70 16.72
N ASP A 225 -24.61 -4.35 15.45
CA ASP A 225 -23.53 -3.81 14.61
C ASP A 225 -23.11 -2.40 15.05
N LEU A 226 -24.07 -1.57 15.49
CA LEU A 226 -23.79 -0.28 16.14
C LEU A 226 -23.01 -0.46 17.44
N GLN A 227 -23.38 -1.43 18.28
CA GLN A 227 -22.66 -1.71 19.52
C GLN A 227 -21.22 -2.17 19.25
N ALA A 228 -21.00 -3.03 18.26
CA ALA A 228 -19.65 -3.40 17.82
C ALA A 228 -18.85 -2.19 17.30
N THR A 229 -19.53 -1.23 16.66
CA THR A 229 -18.92 0.03 16.22
C THR A 229 -18.53 0.89 17.43
N MET A 230 -19.41 1.05 18.41
CA MET A 230 -19.10 1.75 19.67
C MET A 230 -17.88 1.17 20.38
N GLU A 231 -17.77 -0.16 20.48
CA GLU A 231 -16.60 -0.82 21.07
C GLU A 231 -15.28 -0.50 20.33
N ASN A 232 -15.34 -0.35 19.00
CA ASN A 232 -14.19 0.06 18.20
C ASN A 232 -13.82 1.53 18.44
N PHE A 233 -14.81 2.42 18.61
CA PHE A 233 -14.57 3.82 18.98
C PHE A 233 -13.98 3.92 20.39
N ASP A 234 -14.54 3.22 21.37
CA ASP A 234 -14.05 3.20 22.76
C ASP A 234 -12.58 2.76 22.85
N ALA A 235 -12.19 1.78 22.02
CA ALA A 235 -10.82 1.33 21.94
C ALA A 235 -9.84 2.43 21.49
N LEU A 236 -10.29 3.43 20.70
CA LEU A 236 -9.45 4.58 20.33
C LEU A 236 -9.15 5.52 21.50
N PHE A 237 -9.96 5.51 22.56
CA PHE A 237 -9.77 6.38 23.72
C PHE A 237 -9.07 5.68 24.89
N ASN A 238 -8.85 4.37 24.78
CA ASN A 238 -8.16 3.57 25.79
C ASN A 238 -6.92 2.91 25.20
N GLU A 239 -5.74 3.47 25.49
CA GLU A 239 -4.45 2.99 24.97
C GLU A 239 -4.20 1.51 25.32
N THR A 240 -4.62 1.04 26.50
CA THR A 240 -4.44 -0.38 26.89
C THR A 240 -5.30 -1.31 26.05
N GLN A 241 -6.55 -0.93 25.78
CA GLN A 241 -7.45 -1.69 24.90
C GLN A 241 -6.96 -1.63 23.45
N PHE A 242 -6.49 -0.47 23.00
CA PHE A 242 -5.92 -0.29 21.66
C PHE A 242 -4.74 -1.23 21.41
N GLU A 243 -3.76 -1.26 22.31
CA GLU A 243 -2.57 -2.11 22.16
C GLU A 243 -2.92 -3.60 22.24
N LYS A 244 -3.96 -3.98 22.98
CA LYS A 244 -4.50 -5.36 22.94
C LYS A 244 -5.02 -5.70 21.53
N LEU A 245 -5.88 -4.86 20.95
CA LEU A 245 -6.42 -5.08 19.60
C LEU A 245 -5.32 -5.05 18.54
N ARG A 246 -4.30 -4.20 18.71
CA ARG A 246 -3.11 -4.17 17.88
C ARG A 246 -2.32 -5.48 17.94
N GLY A 247 -2.15 -6.05 19.13
CA GLY A 247 -1.54 -7.37 19.33
C GLY A 247 -2.33 -8.53 18.68
N GLU A 248 -3.64 -8.37 18.54
CA GLU A 248 -4.53 -9.27 17.80
C GLU A 248 -4.52 -9.03 16.28
N GLY A 249 -3.76 -8.04 15.79
CA GLY A 249 -3.62 -7.70 14.37
C GLY A 249 -4.77 -6.86 13.81
N LYS A 250 -5.61 -6.25 14.65
CA LYS A 250 -6.69 -5.34 14.20
C LYS A 250 -6.19 -4.00 13.70
N PHE A 251 -5.09 -3.53 14.28
CA PHE A 251 -4.41 -2.30 13.91
C PHE A 251 -2.93 -2.59 13.68
N ARG A 252 -2.31 -1.78 12.82
CA ARG A 252 -0.87 -1.85 12.58
C ARG A 252 -0.16 -0.58 13.04
N LEU A 253 -0.77 0.58 12.80
CA LEU A 253 -0.35 1.88 13.30
C LEU A 253 -0.34 1.87 14.82
N SER A 254 0.61 2.60 15.39
CA SER A 254 0.60 2.95 16.81
C SER A 254 -0.59 3.84 17.13
N HIS A 255 -1.04 3.80 18.39
CA HIS A 255 -2.19 4.57 18.85
C HIS A 255 -2.08 6.06 18.47
N LYS A 256 -0.94 6.69 18.79
CA LYS A 256 -0.68 8.11 18.47
C LYS A 256 -0.67 8.41 16.98
N ALA A 257 -0.12 7.51 16.16
CA ALA A 257 -0.10 7.68 14.70
C ALA A 257 -1.50 7.61 14.12
N LEU A 258 -2.32 6.65 14.58
CA LEU A 258 -3.70 6.47 14.16
C LEU A 258 -4.54 7.72 14.50
N LEU A 259 -4.44 8.18 15.75
CA LEU A 259 -5.09 9.41 16.23
C LEU A 259 -4.70 10.62 15.36
N SER A 260 -3.40 10.81 15.12
CA SER A 260 -2.90 11.93 14.30
C SER A 260 -3.41 11.88 12.86
N ALA A 261 -3.39 10.69 12.24
CA ALA A 261 -3.91 10.50 10.88
C ALA A 261 -5.42 10.73 10.80
N LEU A 262 -6.18 10.33 11.83
CA LEU A 262 -7.61 10.59 11.90
C LEU A 262 -7.89 12.09 12.01
N PHE A 263 -7.16 12.81 12.86
CA PHE A 263 -7.25 14.27 12.96
C PHE A 263 -6.93 14.97 11.62
N ILE A 264 -5.86 14.54 10.93
CA ILE A 264 -5.50 15.05 9.60
C ILE A 264 -6.63 14.82 8.59
N LYS A 265 -7.26 13.63 8.58
CA LYS A 265 -8.38 13.33 7.67
C LYS A 265 -9.59 14.21 7.97
N GLN A 266 -9.92 14.36 9.25
CA GLN A 266 -11.11 15.06 9.68
C GLN A 266 -11.05 16.57 9.38
N TYR A 267 -9.86 17.16 9.48
CA TYR A 267 -9.61 18.58 9.19
C TYR A 267 -8.78 18.78 7.92
N SER A 268 -8.92 17.89 6.93
CA SER A 268 -8.12 17.91 5.69
C SER A 268 -8.21 19.21 4.87
N GLU A 269 -9.23 20.03 5.12
CA GLU A 269 -9.41 21.35 4.50
C GLU A 269 -8.52 22.45 5.11
N GLU A 270 -7.92 22.20 6.28
CA GLU A 270 -6.98 23.12 6.89
C GLU A 270 -5.65 23.15 6.11
N PRO A 271 -5.10 24.35 5.79
CA PRO A 271 -3.95 24.47 4.89
C PRO A 271 -2.73 23.63 5.27
N ILE A 272 -2.41 23.54 6.57
CA ILE A 272 -1.27 22.74 7.06
C ILE A 272 -1.46 21.23 6.85
N PHE A 273 -2.71 20.75 6.76
CA PHE A 273 -3.03 19.33 6.60
C PHE A 273 -3.16 18.88 5.15
N ASN A 274 -3.14 19.81 4.19
CA ASN A 274 -3.23 19.47 2.78
C ASN A 274 -2.17 18.43 2.35
N LEU A 275 -0.88 18.69 2.61
CA LEU A 275 0.19 17.75 2.24
C LEU A 275 0.17 16.45 3.06
N PRO A 276 0.00 16.46 4.41
CA PRO A 276 -0.25 15.26 5.19
C PRO A 276 -1.42 14.39 4.70
N PHE A 277 -2.54 15.01 4.34
CA PHE A 277 -3.72 14.32 3.83
C PHE A 277 -3.44 13.69 2.46
N GLN A 278 -2.79 14.42 1.55
CA GLN A 278 -2.36 13.87 0.25
C GLN A 278 -1.37 12.72 0.41
N LEU A 279 -0.46 12.79 1.40
CA LEU A 279 0.45 11.70 1.72
C LEU A 279 -0.32 10.44 2.12
N ILE A 280 -1.21 10.53 3.11
CA ILE A 280 -2.04 9.41 3.58
C ILE A 280 -2.84 8.82 2.41
N THR A 281 -3.50 9.69 1.64
CA THR A 281 -4.28 9.30 0.46
C THR A 281 -3.43 8.55 -0.57
N ALA A 282 -2.22 9.05 -0.86
CA ALA A 282 -1.33 8.41 -1.82
C ALA A 282 -0.82 7.05 -1.32
N LEU A 283 -0.54 6.88 -0.02
CA LEU A 283 -0.17 5.59 0.55
C LEU A 283 -1.32 4.58 0.48
N THR A 284 -2.55 5.02 0.75
CA THR A 284 -3.76 4.24 0.53
C THR A 284 -3.88 3.80 -0.93
N GLU A 285 -3.74 4.71 -1.89
CA GLU A 285 -3.85 4.40 -3.31
C GLU A 285 -2.72 3.48 -3.81
N ILE A 286 -1.49 3.61 -3.30
CA ILE A 286 -0.38 2.69 -3.62
C ILE A 286 -0.72 1.25 -3.23
N ASP A 287 -1.32 1.06 -2.05
CA ASP A 287 -1.75 -0.27 -1.58
C ASP A 287 -2.90 -0.83 -2.42
N GLU A 288 -3.85 0.04 -2.79
CA GLU A 288 -4.94 -0.31 -3.70
C GLU A 288 -4.40 -0.76 -5.07
N GLN A 289 -3.50 0.00 -5.69
CA GLN A 289 -2.95 -0.33 -7.00
C GLN A 289 -2.12 -1.63 -6.96
N LEU A 290 -1.38 -1.91 -5.88
CA LEU A 290 -0.72 -3.21 -5.69
C LEU A 290 -1.70 -4.36 -5.53
N THR A 291 -2.80 -4.13 -4.81
CA THR A 291 -3.87 -5.12 -4.62
C THR A 291 -4.54 -5.44 -5.97
N ILE A 292 -4.85 -4.42 -6.76
CA ILE A 292 -5.38 -4.57 -8.13
C ILE A 292 -4.40 -5.35 -9.00
N TRP A 293 -3.10 -5.03 -8.95
CA TRP A 293 -2.07 -5.74 -9.69
C TRP A 293 -2.06 -7.24 -9.35
N ARG A 294 -2.02 -7.58 -8.05
CA ARG A 294 -2.04 -8.97 -7.58
C ARG A 294 -3.30 -9.71 -8.05
N TYR A 295 -4.46 -9.05 -7.96
CA TYR A 295 -5.73 -9.62 -8.40
C TYR A 295 -5.76 -9.87 -9.91
N ARG A 296 -5.41 -8.87 -10.72
CA ARG A 296 -5.35 -8.99 -12.19
C ARG A 296 -4.34 -10.05 -12.62
N HIS A 297 -3.18 -10.11 -11.97
CA HIS A 297 -2.19 -11.17 -12.17
C HIS A 297 -2.77 -12.55 -11.83
N ALA A 298 -3.47 -12.69 -10.69
CA ALA A 298 -4.13 -13.94 -10.30
C ALA A 298 -5.17 -14.40 -11.34
N MET A 299 -5.98 -13.47 -11.86
CA MET A 299 -6.99 -13.76 -12.88
C MET A 299 -6.35 -14.17 -14.21
N MET A 300 -5.32 -13.45 -14.66
CA MET A 300 -4.54 -13.82 -15.84
C MET A 300 -3.92 -15.22 -15.69
N VAL A 301 -3.31 -15.52 -14.54
CA VAL A 301 -2.74 -16.84 -14.25
C VAL A 301 -3.83 -17.93 -14.29
N GLN A 302 -5.03 -17.67 -13.79
CA GLN A 302 -6.16 -18.60 -13.89
C GLN A 302 -6.56 -18.87 -15.35
N ARG A 303 -6.57 -17.83 -16.20
CA ARG A 303 -6.83 -18.00 -17.65
C ARG A 303 -5.76 -18.85 -18.32
N MET A 304 -4.49 -18.68 -17.93
CA MET A 304 -3.34 -19.38 -18.53
C MET A 304 -3.19 -20.82 -18.03
N LEU A 305 -3.46 -21.09 -16.75
CA LEU A 305 -3.14 -22.36 -16.08
C LEU A 305 -4.35 -23.12 -15.54
N GLY A 306 -5.53 -22.49 -15.45
CA GLY A 306 -6.68 -23.06 -14.77
C GLY A 306 -6.35 -23.39 -13.31
N THR A 307 -6.57 -24.65 -12.93
CA THR A 307 -6.27 -25.20 -11.59
C THR A 307 -4.91 -25.88 -11.50
N LYS A 308 -4.08 -25.83 -12.56
CA LYS A 308 -2.74 -26.44 -12.54
C LYS A 308 -1.85 -25.74 -11.51
N ILE A 309 -0.98 -26.54 -10.88
CA ILE A 309 0.07 -26.05 -9.96
C ILE A 309 1.03 -25.13 -10.74
N GLY A 310 1.39 -24.00 -10.13
CA GLY A 310 2.35 -23.07 -10.72
C GLY A 310 3.76 -23.68 -10.81
N THR A 311 4.60 -23.21 -11.72
CA THR A 311 6.03 -23.60 -11.78
C THR A 311 6.76 -23.30 -10.46
N GLY A 312 6.26 -22.30 -9.73
CA GLY A 312 6.63 -21.92 -8.37
C GLY A 312 6.14 -22.84 -7.23
N GLY A 313 5.48 -23.98 -7.51
CA GLY A 313 5.02 -24.95 -6.51
C GLY A 313 3.88 -24.48 -5.57
N SER A 314 3.28 -23.32 -5.83
CA SER A 314 2.07 -22.85 -5.15
C SER A 314 0.82 -23.50 -5.77
N SER A 315 -0.32 -23.45 -5.07
CA SER A 315 -1.63 -23.85 -5.61
C SER A 315 -2.15 -22.97 -6.76
N GLY A 316 -1.28 -22.12 -7.33
CA GLY A 316 -1.57 -21.27 -8.47
C GLY A 316 -2.51 -20.12 -8.11
N HIS A 317 -3.65 -20.05 -8.80
CA HIS A 317 -4.62 -18.97 -8.65
C HIS A 317 -5.17 -18.82 -7.21
N HIS A 318 -5.51 -19.91 -6.53
CA HIS A 318 -6.13 -19.83 -5.20
C HIS A 318 -5.20 -19.18 -4.17
N TYR A 319 -3.91 -19.51 -4.23
CA TYR A 319 -2.87 -18.86 -3.45
C TYR A 319 -2.78 -17.35 -3.75
N LEU A 320 -2.69 -16.97 -5.04
CA LEU A 320 -2.57 -15.56 -5.44
C LEU A 320 -3.80 -14.73 -5.00
N LYS A 321 -5.00 -15.30 -5.08
CA LYS A 321 -6.22 -14.66 -4.59
C LYS A 321 -6.16 -14.40 -3.08
N LYS A 322 -5.75 -15.39 -2.28
CA LYS A 322 -5.60 -15.21 -0.83
C LYS A 322 -4.57 -14.13 -0.47
N THR A 323 -3.45 -14.07 -1.19
CA THR A 323 -2.44 -13.03 -1.00
C THR A 323 -2.90 -11.63 -1.37
N THR A 324 -3.98 -11.49 -2.16
CA THR A 324 -4.52 -10.18 -2.53
C THR A 324 -5.10 -9.47 -1.30
N GLU A 325 -5.82 -10.22 -0.45
CA GLU A 325 -6.47 -9.67 0.74
C GLU A 325 -5.53 -9.58 1.94
N SER A 326 -4.66 -10.58 2.13
CA SER A 326 -3.83 -10.68 3.35
C SER A 326 -2.62 -9.75 3.38
N ASN A 327 -2.20 -9.21 2.24
CA ASN A 327 -0.91 -8.52 2.10
C ASN A 327 -1.06 -7.00 1.91
N ARG A 328 -2.13 -6.42 2.49
CA ARG A 328 -2.37 -4.97 2.50
C ARG A 328 -1.56 -4.33 3.62
N ILE A 329 -0.84 -3.26 3.30
CA ILE A 329 0.18 -2.64 4.15
C ILE A 329 -0.41 -1.50 4.98
N TYR A 330 -1.30 -0.72 4.36
CA TYR A 330 -1.85 0.53 4.87
C TYR A 330 -3.36 0.40 5.18
N LEU A 331 -3.79 -0.80 5.57
CA LEU A 331 -5.20 -1.12 5.82
C LEU A 331 -5.86 -0.18 6.84
N ASP A 332 -5.13 0.27 7.85
CA ASP A 332 -5.63 1.22 8.85
C ASP A 332 -6.13 2.53 8.20
N PHE A 333 -5.45 3.04 7.16
CA PHE A 333 -5.90 4.24 6.45
C PHE A 333 -7.22 4.03 5.69
N PHE A 334 -7.53 2.81 5.25
CA PHE A 334 -8.83 2.49 4.68
C PHE A 334 -9.90 2.41 5.77
N ASN A 335 -9.60 1.68 6.85
CA ASN A 335 -10.53 1.46 7.95
C ASN A 335 -10.80 2.73 8.77
N MET A 336 -9.99 3.78 8.63
CA MET A 336 -10.26 5.10 9.21
C MET A 336 -11.61 5.69 8.81
N ALA A 337 -12.18 5.30 7.67
CA ALA A 337 -13.52 5.75 7.27
C ALA A 337 -14.59 5.41 8.32
N THR A 338 -14.42 4.31 9.06
CA THR A 338 -15.28 3.91 10.18
C THR A 338 -15.29 4.93 11.31
N PHE A 339 -14.21 5.69 11.46
CA PHE A 339 -14.02 6.67 12.53
C PHE A 339 -14.20 8.11 12.04
N LEU A 340 -14.75 8.34 10.84
CA LEU A 340 -15.01 9.72 10.41
C LEU A 340 -16.35 10.19 10.96
N LEU A 341 -16.35 11.39 11.54
CA LEU A 341 -17.58 12.06 11.94
C LEU A 341 -18.10 12.94 10.80
N PRO A 342 -19.43 13.11 10.67
CA PRO A 342 -20.02 14.10 9.78
C PRO A 342 -19.48 15.50 10.08
N LYS A 343 -19.31 16.34 9.04
CA LYS A 343 -18.80 17.71 9.22
C LYS A 343 -19.60 18.54 10.24
N SER A 344 -20.91 18.31 10.33
CA SER A 344 -21.79 18.98 11.29
C SER A 344 -21.54 18.58 12.75
N ALA A 345 -20.96 17.41 12.99
CA ALA A 345 -20.64 16.89 14.32
C ALA A 345 -19.18 17.19 14.72
N LEU A 346 -18.40 17.87 13.85
CA LEU A 346 -17.02 18.16 14.17
C LEU A 346 -16.90 19.28 15.18
N PRO A 347 -16.03 19.11 16.20
CA PRO A 347 -15.80 20.18 17.13
C PRO A 347 -15.10 21.33 16.42
N ASP A 348 -15.62 22.54 16.67
CA ASP A 348 -14.99 23.77 16.23
C ASP A 348 -13.59 23.88 16.85
N LEU A 349 -12.59 24.08 16.01
CA LEU A 349 -11.23 24.29 16.48
C LEU A 349 -11.13 25.64 17.21
N PRO A 350 -10.57 25.69 18.44
CA PRO A 350 -10.30 26.95 19.12
C PRO A 350 -9.48 27.89 18.25
N GLU A 351 -9.67 29.20 18.41
CA GLU A 351 -8.98 30.19 17.58
C GLU A 351 -7.45 30.04 17.66
N SER A 352 -6.91 29.69 18.83
CA SER A 352 -5.49 29.43 19.05
C SER A 352 -4.96 28.27 18.21
N VAL A 353 -5.78 27.23 18.00
CA VAL A 353 -5.46 26.06 17.17
C VAL A 353 -5.61 26.42 15.70
N ARG A 354 -6.75 27.00 15.30
CA ARG A 354 -7.00 27.45 13.92
C ARG A 354 -5.88 28.36 13.42
N ARG A 355 -5.40 29.28 14.28
CA ARG A 355 -4.27 30.18 13.97
C ARG A 355 -2.96 29.47 13.64
N ARG A 356 -2.74 28.26 14.18
CA ARG A 356 -1.55 27.43 13.89
C ARG A 356 -1.72 26.59 12.62
N LEU A 357 -2.96 26.38 12.18
CA LEU A 357 -3.28 25.53 11.03
C LEU A 357 -3.43 26.29 9.71
N GLY A 358 -3.82 27.57 9.80
CA GLY A 358 -4.18 28.40 8.64
C GLY A 358 -3.13 29.44 8.24
N PHE A 359 -3.28 29.95 7.01
CA PHE A 359 -2.63 31.17 6.56
C PHE A 359 -3.50 32.39 6.89
N TYR A 360 -2.92 33.42 7.49
CA TYR A 360 -3.60 34.67 7.81
C TYR A 360 -2.96 35.79 7.02
N LEU A 361 -3.48 35.99 5.81
CA LEU A 361 -3.08 37.08 4.93
C LEU A 361 -4.05 38.24 5.20
N GLN A 362 -3.58 39.25 5.94
CA GLN A 362 -4.33 40.49 6.19
C GLN A 362 -4.02 41.54 5.13
#